data_AF-A0A4V1K592-F1
#
_entry.id   AF-A0A4V1K592-F1
#
_cell.length_a   1.000
_cell.length_b   1.000
_cell.length_c   1.000
_cell.angle_alpha   90.00
_cell.angle_beta   90.00
_cell.angle_gamma   90.00
#
_symmetry.space_group_name_H-M   'P 1'
#
loop_
_entity.id
_entity.type
_entity.pdbx_description
1 polymer ?
#
loop_
_entity_poly.entity_id
_entity_poly.type
_entity_poly.pdbx_seq_one_letter_code
_entity_poly.pdbx_strand_id
1 'polypeptide(L)'
;MKPERISKIKEIVSISMREDGWTPMSTIGSKLKAHGIDIKDDGFGKLKPFFESLSEYFVIGIDEQSCLPLVKCCDMASTTSISNTKKNSNCYKKEMMHLTQWANINQKSAIETLKNMALPERWTYSVEDENYPSPILAKYLKWTFVKLMKEDKILYSNDYASFNTGLVDKFYKPIYAVFDKNKFNKQPWHFIDFCVAGSSTVAARKLTDNFSHLPERASYIQNYDDVIYDTSLPVDVNWEHIILENIDRMPTELLRQVCFGSFDVLDPSQINDNDKACYYDELRNVLESNPMRLSVISSMMGMAVETAKHRVAWNYKTAIPVYYPTDDSVHLILPLALNINEPEEISIALVMTKTPSGRYRAVTIFTLDMAYSNARLVTKPSSDWLIAESINSL
;
A
#
# COMPACT_ATOMS: atom_id res chain seq x y z
N MET A 1 34.44 -2.62 -16.62
CA MET A 1 35.48 -1.58 -16.38
C MET A 1 36.86 -2.24 -16.39
N LYS A 2 37.93 -1.58 -16.84
CA LYS A 2 39.29 -2.18 -16.89
C LYS A 2 39.79 -2.52 -15.46
N PRO A 3 40.49 -3.66 -15.23
CA PRO A 3 40.95 -4.08 -13.90
C PRO A 3 41.86 -3.07 -13.18
N GLU A 4 42.71 -2.36 -13.93
CA GLU A 4 43.60 -1.31 -13.41
C GLU A 4 42.82 -0.13 -12.82
N ARG A 5 41.68 0.23 -13.42
CA ARG A 5 40.80 1.31 -12.95
C ARG A 5 40.08 0.89 -11.66
N ILE A 6 39.68 -0.37 -11.54
CA ILE A 6 39.09 -0.92 -10.30
C ILE A 6 40.10 -0.90 -9.15
N SER A 7 41.35 -1.29 -9.43
CA SER A 7 42.43 -1.28 -8.42
C SER A 7 42.69 0.14 -7.89
N LYS A 8 42.70 1.14 -8.78
CA LYS A 8 42.83 2.55 -8.40
C LYS A 8 41.65 3.06 -7.56
N ILE A 9 40.42 2.60 -7.86
CA ILE A 9 39.24 2.96 -7.05
C ILE A 9 39.32 2.30 -5.66
N LYS A 10 39.77 1.04 -5.56
CA LYS A 10 39.98 0.39 -4.26
C LYS A 10 40.96 1.17 -3.40
N GLU A 11 42.09 1.59 -3.96
CA GLU A 11 43.09 2.42 -3.27
C GLU A 11 42.47 3.73 -2.74
N ILE A 12 41.70 4.45 -3.56
CA ILE A 12 41.05 5.71 -3.18
C ILE A 12 40.03 5.52 -2.04
N VAL A 13 39.29 4.41 -2.07
CA VAL A 13 38.34 4.05 -1.00
C VAL A 13 39.12 3.76 0.28
N SER A 14 40.18 2.95 0.23
CA SER A 14 41.02 2.60 1.37
C SER A 14 41.70 3.82 2.03
N ILE A 15 42.06 4.86 1.27
CA ILE A 15 42.64 6.10 1.81
C ILE A 15 41.70 6.84 2.78
N SER A 16 40.39 6.65 2.65
CA SER A 16 39.38 7.37 3.44
C SER A 16 38.66 6.44 4.43
N MET A 17 39.23 5.26 4.65
CA MET A 17 38.65 4.21 5.47
C MET A 17 38.68 4.59 6.95
N ARG A 18 37.54 4.44 7.61
CA ARG A 18 37.41 4.55 9.07
C ARG A 18 37.99 3.31 9.74
N GLU A 19 38.12 3.34 11.07
CA GLU A 19 38.64 2.21 11.86
C GLU A 19 37.79 0.94 11.75
N ASP A 20 36.49 1.05 11.42
CA ASP A 20 35.56 -0.07 11.18
C ASP A 20 35.67 -0.69 9.77
N GLY A 21 36.57 -0.16 8.94
CA GLY A 21 36.77 -0.61 7.57
C GLY A 21 35.78 -0.04 6.55
N TRP A 22 34.93 0.92 6.94
CA TRP A 22 33.96 1.57 6.05
C TRP A 22 34.39 2.98 5.67
N THR A 23 34.01 3.41 4.48
CA THR A 23 34.31 4.75 3.97
C THR A 23 33.03 5.52 3.65
N PRO A 24 32.80 6.71 4.20
CA PRO A 24 31.64 7.52 3.85
C PRO A 24 31.70 8.03 2.41
N MET A 25 30.66 7.74 1.62
CA MET A 25 30.61 8.10 0.20
C MET A 25 30.66 9.61 -0.05
N SER A 26 30.26 10.42 0.93
CA SER A 26 30.37 11.88 0.89
C SER A 26 31.80 12.36 0.68
N THR A 27 32.80 11.59 1.12
CA THR A 27 34.23 11.94 1.01
C THR A 27 34.92 11.39 -0.24
N ILE A 28 34.25 10.50 -0.99
CA ILE A 28 34.82 9.75 -2.09
C ILE A 28 34.69 10.51 -3.42
N GLY A 29 33.57 11.19 -3.64
CA GLY A 29 33.29 11.84 -4.93
C GLY A 29 34.34 12.86 -5.36
N SER A 30 34.77 13.72 -4.43
CA SER A 30 35.83 14.70 -4.68
C SER A 30 37.20 14.03 -4.91
N LYS A 31 37.49 12.94 -4.19
CA LYS A 31 38.76 12.20 -4.30
C LYS A 31 38.87 11.39 -5.59
N LEU A 32 37.78 10.78 -6.05
CA LEU A 32 37.74 10.11 -7.37
C LEU A 32 38.03 11.11 -8.49
N LYS A 33 37.38 12.28 -8.45
CA LYS A 33 37.60 13.34 -9.43
C LYS A 33 39.03 13.88 -9.41
N ALA A 34 39.62 14.04 -8.22
CA ALA A 34 41.02 14.46 -8.06
C ALA A 34 42.03 13.45 -8.64
N HIS A 35 41.69 12.16 -8.71
CA HIS A 35 42.52 11.10 -9.28
C HIS A 35 42.16 10.76 -10.74
N GLY A 36 41.38 11.64 -11.40
CA GLY A 36 41.02 11.53 -12.81
C GLY A 36 39.91 10.51 -13.10
N ILE A 37 39.05 10.20 -12.12
CA ILE A 37 37.92 9.29 -12.29
C ILE A 37 36.63 10.09 -12.16
N ASP A 38 35.96 10.38 -13.28
CA ASP A 38 34.62 10.94 -13.29
C ASP A 38 33.59 9.83 -13.52
N ILE A 39 32.66 9.69 -12.58
CA ILE A 39 31.59 8.69 -12.64
C ILE A 39 30.55 9.00 -13.72
N LYS A 40 30.51 10.25 -14.21
CA LYS A 40 29.61 10.65 -15.30
C LYS A 40 30.05 10.06 -16.65
N ASP A 41 31.35 9.83 -16.84
CA ASP A 41 31.87 9.15 -18.04
C ASP A 41 31.35 7.72 -18.14
N ASP A 42 31.04 7.11 -16.99
CA ASP A 42 30.49 5.77 -16.87
C ASP A 42 28.93 5.77 -16.85
N GLY A 43 28.29 6.93 -17.11
CA GLY A 43 26.84 7.07 -17.19
C GLY A 43 26.12 7.27 -15.86
N PHE A 44 26.84 7.48 -14.76
CA PHE A 44 26.25 7.61 -13.42
C PHE A 44 26.15 9.06 -12.95
N GLY A 45 24.94 9.48 -12.55
CA GLY A 45 24.71 10.80 -11.95
C GLY A 45 25.03 10.89 -10.45
N LYS A 46 25.17 9.75 -9.74
CA LYS A 46 25.40 9.65 -8.29
C LYS A 46 26.32 8.48 -7.95
N LEU A 47 27.07 8.60 -6.84
CA LEU A 47 28.04 7.58 -6.40
C LEU A 47 27.41 6.25 -5.99
N LYS A 48 26.22 6.27 -5.38
CA LYS A 48 25.57 5.06 -4.90
C LYS A 48 25.25 4.09 -6.07
N PRO A 49 24.55 4.51 -7.15
CA PRO A 49 24.37 3.68 -8.35
C PRO A 49 25.68 3.21 -8.99
N PHE A 50 26.73 4.05 -8.97
CA PHE A 50 28.04 3.68 -9.49
C PHE A 50 28.66 2.51 -8.70
N PHE A 51 28.66 2.57 -7.36
CA PHE A 51 29.18 1.46 -6.55
C PHE A 51 28.26 0.23 -6.55
N GLU A 52 26.94 0.40 -6.71
CA GLU A 52 25.99 -0.72 -6.88
C GLU A 52 26.31 -1.51 -8.15
N SER A 53 26.76 -0.84 -9.21
CA SER A 53 27.21 -1.49 -10.46
C SER A 53 28.53 -2.26 -10.31
N LEU A 54 29.29 -2.02 -9.23
CA LEU A 54 30.58 -2.66 -8.92
C LEU A 54 30.48 -3.54 -7.66
N SER A 55 29.31 -4.14 -7.42
CA SER A 55 29.01 -4.96 -6.24
C SER A 55 29.92 -6.18 -6.07
N GLU A 56 30.58 -6.64 -7.13
CA GLU A 56 31.62 -7.68 -7.08
C GLU A 56 32.87 -7.24 -6.29
N TYR A 57 33.12 -5.93 -6.20
CA TYR A 57 34.34 -5.37 -5.61
C TYR A 57 34.07 -4.50 -4.37
N PHE A 58 32.83 -4.02 -4.20
CA PHE A 58 32.45 -3.08 -3.15
C PHE A 58 31.11 -3.45 -2.50
N VAL A 59 31.04 -3.32 -1.18
CA VAL A 59 29.80 -3.42 -0.39
C VAL A 59 29.34 -2.03 0.01
N ILE A 60 28.03 -1.79 -0.04
CA ILE A 60 27.42 -0.52 0.37
C ILE A 60 26.68 -0.72 1.68
N GLY A 61 26.88 0.21 2.62
CA GLY A 61 26.21 0.27 3.90
C GLY A 61 25.53 1.61 4.13
N ILE A 62 24.79 1.73 5.22
CA ILE A 62 24.27 3.00 5.72
C ILE A 62 24.78 3.14 7.15
N ASP A 63 25.32 4.31 7.46
CA ASP A 63 25.71 4.67 8.81
C ASP A 63 24.44 4.83 9.68
N GLU A 64 24.29 4.01 10.72
CA GLU A 64 23.07 4.00 11.56
C GLU A 64 22.87 5.31 12.33
N GLN A 65 23.93 6.08 12.57
CA GLN A 65 23.84 7.36 13.31
C GLN A 65 23.57 8.54 12.39
N SER A 66 24.22 8.58 11.22
CA SER A 66 24.12 9.72 10.29
C SER A 66 23.17 9.48 9.11
N CYS A 67 22.68 8.25 8.92
CA CYS A 67 21.91 7.80 7.77
C CYS A 67 22.60 8.05 6.42
N LEU A 68 23.92 8.25 6.41
CA LEU A 68 24.72 8.51 5.22
C LEU A 68 25.25 7.21 4.60
N PRO A 69 25.35 7.13 3.27
CA PRO A 69 25.82 5.93 2.60
C PRO A 69 27.34 5.72 2.78
N LEU A 70 27.71 4.48 3.09
CA LEU A 70 29.08 4.00 3.28
C LEU A 70 29.45 2.99 2.19
N VAL A 71 30.74 2.84 1.89
CA VAL A 71 31.27 1.81 0.98
C VAL A 71 32.51 1.15 1.56
N LYS A 72 32.67 -0.15 1.32
CA LYS A 72 33.80 -0.96 1.76
C LYS A 72 34.33 -1.84 0.63
N CYS A 73 35.63 -2.05 0.55
CA CYS A 73 36.25 -2.95 -0.42
C CYS A 73 36.07 -4.42 -0.02
N CYS A 74 35.77 -5.27 -0.99
CA CYS A 74 35.81 -6.72 -0.81
C CYS A 74 37.24 -7.23 -1.04
N ASP A 75 37.82 -7.90 -0.03
CA ASP A 75 39.07 -8.63 -0.16
C ASP A 75 38.82 -10.10 -0.47
N MET A 76 39.37 -10.57 -1.59
CA MET A 76 39.40 -11.99 -1.97
C MET A 76 40.47 -12.71 -1.16
N ALA A 77 40.24 -12.94 0.14
CA ALA A 77 40.86 -14.00 0.96
C ALA A 77 40.52 -13.83 2.44
N SER A 78 39.37 -14.33 2.90
CA SER A 78 39.19 -14.93 4.24
C SER A 78 37.76 -15.41 4.42
N THR A 79 37.51 -16.64 3.96
CA THR A 79 36.38 -17.45 4.42
C THR A 79 36.76 -18.04 5.77
N THR A 80 36.30 -17.46 6.88
CA THR A 80 36.17 -18.21 8.15
C THR A 80 35.04 -17.63 9.01
N SER A 81 33.98 -18.43 9.07
CA SER A 81 32.88 -18.49 10.05
C SER A 81 33.01 -17.67 11.34
N ILE A 82 32.14 -16.66 11.46
CA ILE A 82 31.52 -16.28 12.74
C ILE A 82 30.05 -16.61 12.62
N SER A 83 29.64 -17.66 13.32
CA SER A 83 28.26 -17.99 13.60
C SER A 83 27.63 -16.86 14.39
N ASN A 84 26.76 -16.08 13.74
CA ASN A 84 25.66 -15.38 14.39
C ASN A 84 24.51 -15.25 13.39
N THR A 85 23.43 -15.92 13.73
CA THR A 85 22.08 -15.91 13.16
C THR A 85 21.67 -14.53 12.64
N LYS A 86 21.80 -14.32 11.32
CA LYS A 86 21.13 -13.22 10.61
C LYS A 86 20.27 -13.79 9.50
N LYS A 87 18.97 -13.53 9.69
CA LYS A 87 17.90 -13.62 8.69
C LYS A 87 18.43 -13.12 7.35
N ASN A 88 18.39 -14.00 6.35
CA ASN A 88 18.51 -13.64 4.94
C ASN A 88 17.37 -12.67 4.59
N SER A 89 17.56 -11.38 4.75
CA SER A 89 16.77 -10.38 4.02
C SER A 89 17.40 -10.21 2.64
N ASN A 90 17.32 -11.27 1.85
CA ASN A 90 17.40 -11.19 0.40
C ASN A 90 16.15 -10.40 -0.05
N CYS A 91 16.22 -9.07 -0.08
CA CYS A 91 15.23 -8.27 -0.77
C CYS A 91 15.52 -8.35 -2.27
N TYR A 92 15.34 -9.54 -2.84
CA TYR A 92 14.77 -9.60 -4.17
C TYR A 92 13.47 -8.81 -4.04
N LYS A 93 13.32 -7.68 -4.72
CA LYS A 93 12.01 -7.10 -4.97
C LYS A 93 11.24 -8.19 -5.72
N LYS A 94 10.55 -9.06 -4.97
CA LYS A 94 9.67 -10.10 -5.49
C LYS A 94 8.71 -9.38 -6.42
N GLU A 95 8.80 -9.67 -7.71
CA GLU A 95 7.98 -9.01 -8.70
C GLU A 95 6.52 -9.15 -8.28
N MET A 96 5.84 -8.02 -8.13
CA MET A 96 4.52 -7.98 -7.51
C MET A 96 3.51 -8.58 -8.49
N MET A 97 3.20 -9.86 -8.29
CA MET A 97 2.29 -10.61 -9.15
C MET A 97 0.86 -10.57 -8.60
N HIS A 98 -0.13 -10.39 -9.47
CA HIS A 98 -1.53 -10.49 -9.11
C HIS A 98 -2.05 -11.94 -9.20
N LEU A 99 -3.12 -12.25 -8.46
CA LEU A 99 -3.71 -13.60 -8.40
C LEU A 99 -4.03 -14.18 -9.79
N THR A 100 -4.58 -13.38 -10.71
CA THR A 100 -4.96 -13.81 -12.07
C THR A 100 -3.75 -14.04 -13.00
N GLN A 101 -2.59 -13.47 -12.66
CA GLN A 101 -1.32 -13.75 -13.33
C GLN A 101 -0.64 -14.99 -12.74
N TRP A 102 -0.84 -15.22 -11.44
CA TRP A 102 -0.26 -16.34 -10.70
C TRP A 102 -1.03 -17.65 -10.88
N ALA A 103 -2.36 -17.58 -11.00
CA ALA A 103 -3.23 -18.74 -11.15
C ALA A 103 -4.26 -18.53 -12.25
N ASN A 104 -4.59 -19.61 -12.95
CA ASN A 104 -5.77 -19.68 -13.79
C ASN A 104 -7.01 -19.79 -12.89
N ILE A 105 -7.76 -18.70 -12.79
CA ILE A 105 -8.96 -18.58 -11.94
C ILE A 105 -10.05 -17.83 -12.72
N ASN A 106 -11.26 -18.41 -12.79
CA ASN A 106 -12.42 -17.67 -13.27
C ASN A 106 -12.88 -16.73 -12.15
N GLN A 107 -12.58 -15.45 -12.30
CA GLN A 107 -12.81 -14.46 -11.25
C GLN A 107 -14.30 -14.33 -10.88
N LYS A 108 -15.21 -14.34 -11.87
CA LYS A 108 -16.66 -14.20 -11.60
C LYS A 108 -17.17 -15.38 -10.75
N SER A 109 -16.86 -16.61 -11.15
CA SER A 109 -17.32 -17.79 -10.40
C SER A 109 -16.64 -17.92 -9.05
N ALA A 110 -15.34 -17.65 -8.96
CA ALA A 110 -14.60 -17.73 -7.70
C ALA A 110 -15.14 -16.74 -6.67
N ILE A 111 -15.39 -15.48 -7.06
CA ILE A 111 -15.93 -14.46 -6.16
C ILE A 111 -17.33 -14.82 -5.68
N GLU A 112 -18.17 -15.39 -6.55
CA GLU A 112 -19.51 -15.87 -6.14
C GLU A 112 -19.42 -17.05 -5.16
N THR A 113 -18.55 -18.03 -5.40
CA THR A 113 -18.33 -19.15 -4.47
C THR A 113 -17.82 -18.65 -3.11
N LEU A 114 -16.84 -17.73 -3.10
CA LEU A 114 -16.28 -17.19 -1.87
C LEU A 114 -17.32 -16.38 -1.09
N LYS A 115 -18.11 -15.56 -1.78
CA LYS A 115 -19.22 -14.79 -1.19
C LYS A 115 -20.22 -15.70 -0.46
N ASN A 116 -20.58 -16.82 -1.07
CA ASN A 116 -21.56 -17.76 -0.50
C ASN A 116 -20.99 -18.61 0.64
N MET A 117 -19.66 -18.79 0.69
CA MET A 117 -18.98 -19.53 1.76
C MET A 117 -18.66 -18.67 2.98
N ALA A 118 -18.34 -17.39 2.77
CA ALA A 118 -17.96 -16.45 3.80
C ALA A 118 -19.16 -15.97 4.66
N LEU A 119 -18.85 -15.37 5.80
CA LEU A 119 -19.86 -14.63 6.59
C LEU A 119 -20.62 -13.63 5.70
N PRO A 120 -21.97 -13.58 5.81
CA PRO A 120 -22.78 -12.67 5.01
C PRO A 120 -22.35 -11.20 5.19
N GLU A 121 -22.05 -10.56 4.07
CA GLU A 121 -21.66 -9.15 4.01
C GLU A 121 -22.11 -8.55 2.67
N ARG A 122 -22.35 -7.24 2.66
CA ARG A 122 -22.62 -6.48 1.44
C ARG A 122 -21.30 -6.22 0.70
N TRP A 123 -21.11 -6.92 -0.42
CA TRP A 123 -19.92 -6.78 -1.28
C TRP A 123 -20.12 -5.87 -2.50
N THR A 124 -21.28 -5.21 -2.61
CA THR A 124 -21.65 -4.28 -3.68
C THR A 124 -21.76 -2.84 -3.16
N TYR A 125 -21.50 -1.87 -4.04
CA TYR A 125 -21.76 -0.46 -3.76
C TYR A 125 -23.27 -0.14 -3.91
N SER A 126 -23.65 1.13 -3.89
CA SER A 126 -25.03 1.56 -4.11
C SER A 126 -25.53 1.23 -5.53
N VAL A 127 -24.64 1.27 -6.52
CA VAL A 127 -24.92 0.90 -7.92
C VAL A 127 -24.35 -0.49 -8.17
N GLU A 128 -25.20 -1.41 -8.64
CA GLU A 128 -24.79 -2.76 -9.00
C GLU A 128 -24.45 -2.84 -10.49
N ASP A 129 -23.29 -3.42 -10.80
CA ASP A 129 -22.91 -3.79 -12.17
C ASP A 129 -23.06 -5.30 -12.31
N GLU A 130 -24.04 -5.74 -13.11
CA GLU A 130 -24.30 -7.16 -13.39
C GLU A 130 -23.09 -7.87 -14.05
N ASN A 131 -22.24 -7.12 -14.75
CA ASN A 131 -21.04 -7.65 -15.40
C ASN A 131 -19.88 -7.80 -14.41
N TYR A 132 -19.87 -7.03 -13.32
CA TYR A 132 -18.84 -7.06 -12.30
C TYR A 132 -19.42 -7.18 -10.88
N PRO A 133 -20.06 -8.33 -10.56
CA PRO A 133 -20.69 -8.53 -9.26
C PRO A 133 -19.63 -8.57 -8.14
N SER A 134 -19.99 -8.00 -6.99
CA SER A 134 -19.16 -7.99 -5.77
C SER A 134 -17.76 -7.35 -5.93
N PRO A 135 -17.65 -6.10 -6.44
CA PRO A 135 -16.38 -5.43 -6.71
C PRO A 135 -15.48 -5.31 -5.48
N ILE A 136 -16.09 -5.14 -4.29
CA ILE A 136 -15.37 -5.00 -3.02
C ILE A 136 -14.65 -6.31 -2.69
N LEU A 137 -15.32 -7.47 -2.84
CA LEU A 137 -14.75 -8.78 -2.56
C LEU A 137 -13.63 -9.13 -3.55
N ALA A 138 -13.82 -8.80 -4.83
CA ALA A 138 -12.80 -8.98 -5.85
C ALA A 138 -11.52 -8.18 -5.54
N LYS A 139 -11.67 -6.90 -5.17
CA LYS A 139 -10.55 -6.06 -4.74
C LYS A 139 -9.91 -6.58 -3.45
N TYR A 140 -10.73 -7.01 -2.48
CA TYR A 140 -10.26 -7.60 -1.22
C TYR A 140 -9.37 -8.82 -1.45
N LEU A 141 -9.83 -9.79 -2.25
CA LEU A 141 -9.08 -11.02 -2.51
C LEU A 141 -7.78 -10.73 -3.28
N LYS A 142 -7.83 -9.83 -4.27
CA LYS A 142 -6.65 -9.40 -5.04
C LYS A 142 -5.55 -8.86 -4.13
N TRP A 143 -5.87 -7.91 -3.25
CA TRP A 143 -4.87 -7.27 -2.40
C TRP A 143 -4.45 -8.14 -1.22
N THR A 144 -5.34 -9.00 -0.72
CA THR A 144 -5.00 -9.99 0.30
C THR A 144 -3.97 -11.00 -0.23
N PHE A 145 -4.16 -11.50 -1.45
CA PHE A 145 -3.18 -12.37 -2.10
C PHE A 145 -1.81 -11.68 -2.25
N VAL A 146 -1.82 -10.43 -2.71
CA VAL A 146 -0.59 -9.61 -2.83
C VAL A 146 0.11 -9.44 -1.47
N LYS A 147 -0.64 -9.19 -0.39
CA LYS A 147 -0.08 -9.07 0.96
C LYS A 147 0.53 -10.39 1.42
N LEU A 148 -0.16 -11.52 1.25
CA LEU A 148 0.35 -12.85 1.57
C LEU A 148 1.62 -13.21 0.78
N MET A 149 1.70 -12.78 -0.49
CA MET A 149 2.92 -12.92 -1.29
C MET A 149 4.10 -12.16 -0.70
N LYS A 150 3.89 -10.93 -0.21
CA LYS A 150 4.93 -10.12 0.44
C LYS A 150 5.36 -10.69 1.79
N GLU A 151 4.42 -11.30 2.51
CA GLU A 151 4.66 -11.93 3.82
C GLU A 151 5.20 -13.37 3.74
N ASP A 152 5.38 -13.90 2.52
CA ASP A 152 5.76 -15.30 2.28
C ASP A 152 4.83 -16.33 2.96
N LYS A 153 3.52 -16.03 3.01
CA LYS A 153 2.49 -16.86 3.66
C LYS A 153 1.68 -17.74 2.70
N ILE A 154 2.09 -17.80 1.43
CA ILE A 154 1.54 -18.77 0.48
C ILE A 154 2.32 -20.07 0.66
N LEU A 155 1.62 -21.15 0.99
CA LEU A 155 2.24 -22.45 1.15
C LEU A 155 2.33 -23.18 -0.19
N TYR A 156 3.44 -23.88 -0.36
CA TYR A 156 3.73 -24.72 -1.52
C TYR A 156 4.14 -26.11 -1.05
N SER A 157 3.54 -27.16 -1.60
CA SER A 157 3.88 -28.54 -1.27
C SER A 157 3.55 -29.46 -2.45
N ASN A 158 4.51 -30.28 -2.88
CA ASN A 158 4.38 -31.14 -4.06
C ASN A 158 3.94 -30.33 -5.30
N ASP A 159 2.79 -30.67 -5.86
CA ASP A 159 2.13 -29.99 -6.97
C ASP A 159 0.94 -29.12 -6.51
N TYR A 160 0.91 -28.69 -5.25
CA TYR A 160 -0.17 -27.89 -4.67
C TYR A 160 0.34 -26.57 -4.08
N ALA A 161 -0.52 -25.55 -4.15
CA ALA A 161 -0.35 -24.29 -3.44
C ALA A 161 -1.62 -23.94 -2.68
N SER A 162 -1.48 -23.26 -1.54
CA SER A 162 -2.64 -22.78 -0.78
C SER A 162 -2.33 -21.51 -0.01
N PHE A 163 -3.35 -20.67 0.16
CA PHE A 163 -3.29 -19.49 1.01
C PHE A 163 -4.62 -19.27 1.75
N ASN A 164 -4.55 -18.54 2.87
CA ASN A 164 -5.70 -18.17 3.66
C ASN A 164 -6.35 -16.91 3.09
N THR A 165 -7.65 -16.93 2.79
CA THR A 165 -8.36 -15.76 2.20
C THR A 165 -8.54 -14.61 3.20
N GLY A 166 -8.30 -14.83 4.49
CA GLY A 166 -8.61 -13.90 5.57
C GLY A 166 -10.11 -13.80 5.91
N LEU A 167 -10.97 -14.47 5.13
CA LEU A 167 -12.40 -14.61 5.43
C LEU A 167 -12.67 -15.90 6.19
N VAL A 168 -13.83 -15.93 6.84
CA VAL A 168 -14.29 -17.07 7.64
C VAL A 168 -15.71 -17.46 7.27
N ASP A 169 -16.07 -18.72 7.53
CA ASP A 169 -17.44 -19.22 7.37
C ASP A 169 -18.34 -18.76 8.53
N LYS A 170 -19.62 -19.18 8.50
CA LYS A 170 -20.61 -18.90 9.57
C LYS A 170 -20.23 -19.40 10.97
N PHE A 171 -19.24 -20.28 11.08
CA PHE A 171 -18.72 -20.80 12.34
C PHE A 171 -17.37 -20.18 12.71
N TYR A 172 -16.99 -19.08 12.03
CA TYR A 172 -15.69 -18.41 12.19
C TYR A 172 -14.48 -19.30 11.85
N LYS A 173 -14.67 -20.33 11.03
CA LYS A 173 -13.56 -21.15 10.53
C LYS A 173 -12.91 -20.49 9.31
N PRO A 174 -11.58 -20.42 9.23
CA PRO A 174 -10.90 -19.81 8.09
C PRO A 174 -11.21 -20.50 6.76
N ILE A 175 -11.34 -19.68 5.71
CA ILE A 175 -11.52 -20.12 4.33
C ILE A 175 -10.18 -20.05 3.61
N TYR A 176 -9.76 -21.17 3.03
CA TYR A 176 -8.53 -21.31 2.27
C TYR A 176 -8.82 -21.40 0.79
N ALA A 177 -7.92 -20.85 -0.03
CA ALA A 177 -7.90 -21.09 -1.48
C ALA A 177 -6.88 -22.19 -1.79
N VAL A 178 -7.26 -23.19 -2.58
CA VAL A 178 -6.41 -24.34 -2.91
C VAL A 178 -6.19 -24.42 -4.42
N PHE A 179 -4.96 -24.71 -4.82
CA PHE A 179 -4.52 -24.72 -6.21
C PHE A 179 -3.69 -25.97 -6.50
N ASP A 180 -3.79 -26.51 -7.71
CA ASP A 180 -2.85 -27.48 -8.25
C ASP A 180 -1.95 -26.86 -9.32
N LYS A 181 -0.85 -27.54 -9.59
CA LYS A 181 0.10 -27.15 -10.63
C LYS A 181 -0.58 -27.23 -11.99
N ASN A 182 -0.52 -26.13 -12.73
CA ASN A 182 -1.16 -26.04 -14.01
C ASN A 182 -0.35 -26.83 -15.06
N LYS A 183 -1.02 -27.72 -15.79
CA LYS A 183 -0.39 -28.56 -16.82
C LYS A 183 -0.47 -27.97 -18.23
N PHE A 184 -1.37 -27.02 -18.47
CA PHE A 184 -1.80 -26.64 -19.83
C PHE A 184 -1.88 -25.12 -20.09
N ASN A 185 -1.57 -24.26 -19.11
CA ASN A 185 -1.79 -22.81 -19.24
C ASN A 185 -0.52 -21.97 -19.01
N LYS A 186 -0.59 -20.67 -19.32
CA LYS A 186 0.50 -19.71 -19.09
C LYS A 186 0.79 -19.47 -17.60
N GLN A 187 -0.23 -19.55 -16.74
CA GLN A 187 -0.07 -19.38 -15.29
C GLN A 187 0.44 -20.67 -14.63
N PRO A 188 1.32 -20.58 -13.60
CA PRO A 188 1.89 -21.75 -12.93
C PRO A 188 0.88 -22.58 -12.13
N TRP A 189 -0.20 -21.96 -11.64
CA TRP A 189 -1.21 -22.60 -10.80
C TRP A 189 -2.59 -22.60 -11.46
N HIS A 190 -3.43 -23.54 -11.04
CA HIS A 190 -4.82 -23.63 -11.43
C HIS A 190 -5.68 -23.70 -10.16
N PHE A 191 -6.73 -22.88 -10.12
CA PHE A 191 -7.61 -22.79 -8.97
C PHE A 191 -8.52 -24.03 -8.88
N ILE A 192 -8.46 -24.75 -7.75
CA ILE A 192 -9.34 -25.90 -7.49
C ILE A 192 -10.66 -25.39 -6.92
N ASP A 193 -10.62 -24.88 -5.70
CA ASP A 193 -11.79 -24.33 -5.00
C ASP A 193 -11.36 -23.62 -3.70
N PHE A 194 -12.33 -22.96 -3.06
CA PHE A 194 -12.23 -22.57 -1.67
C PHE A 194 -12.64 -23.72 -0.74
N CYS A 195 -12.09 -23.76 0.47
CA CYS A 195 -12.48 -24.74 1.46
C CYS A 195 -12.27 -24.29 2.90
N VAL A 196 -13.01 -24.95 3.79
CA VAL A 196 -12.72 -24.97 5.23
C VAL A 196 -12.01 -26.28 5.56
N ALA A 197 -10.93 -26.21 6.34
CA ALA A 197 -10.17 -27.39 6.75
C ALA A 197 -11.07 -28.43 7.46
N GLY A 198 -10.93 -29.70 7.09
CA GLY A 198 -11.74 -30.80 7.62
C GLY A 198 -13.14 -30.94 7.01
N SER A 199 -13.52 -30.13 6.02
CA SER A 199 -14.76 -30.36 5.25
C SER A 199 -14.60 -31.54 4.27
N SER A 200 -15.72 -32.05 3.76
CA SER A 200 -15.74 -33.22 2.86
C SER A 200 -15.39 -32.89 1.40
N THR A 201 -15.07 -31.63 1.07
CA THR A 201 -14.79 -31.19 -0.30
C THR A 201 -13.45 -31.70 -0.80
N VAL A 202 -13.29 -31.74 -2.14
CA VAL A 202 -12.02 -32.14 -2.77
C VAL A 202 -10.89 -31.20 -2.36
N ALA A 203 -11.13 -29.89 -2.38
CA ALA A 203 -10.15 -28.89 -1.96
C ALA A 203 -9.72 -29.05 -0.50
N ALA A 204 -10.64 -29.38 0.43
CA ALA A 204 -10.29 -29.62 1.83
C ALA A 204 -9.40 -30.86 2.01
N ARG A 205 -9.68 -31.96 1.30
CA ARG A 205 -8.81 -33.14 1.32
C ARG A 205 -7.43 -32.82 0.75
N LYS A 206 -7.36 -32.10 -0.38
CA LYS A 206 -6.08 -31.66 -0.96
C LYS A 206 -5.28 -30.79 0.00
N LEU A 207 -5.95 -29.90 0.74
CA LEU A 207 -5.32 -29.10 1.78
C LEU A 207 -4.73 -29.98 2.90
N THR A 208 -5.51 -30.90 3.46
CA THR A 208 -5.06 -31.74 4.59
C THR A 208 -4.03 -32.79 4.20
N ASP A 209 -4.08 -33.32 2.98
CA ASP A 209 -3.20 -34.38 2.51
C ASP A 209 -1.80 -33.85 2.13
N ASN A 210 -1.70 -32.57 1.75
CA ASN A 210 -0.45 -31.99 1.21
C ASN A 210 0.23 -30.99 2.15
N PHE A 211 -0.47 -30.42 3.12
CA PHE A 211 0.09 -29.40 4.00
C PHE A 211 0.05 -29.86 5.46
N SER A 212 1.24 -29.96 6.09
CA SER A 212 1.38 -30.35 7.51
C SER A 212 0.87 -29.29 8.48
N HIS A 213 0.83 -28.03 8.04
CA HIS A 213 0.29 -26.88 8.75
C HIS A 213 -0.56 -26.05 7.77
N LEU A 214 -1.55 -25.33 8.30
CA LEU A 214 -2.46 -24.54 7.47
C LEU A 214 -1.87 -23.16 7.14
N PRO A 215 -2.16 -22.57 5.97
CA PRO A 215 -1.69 -21.24 5.62
C PRO A 215 -2.15 -20.17 6.62
N GLU A 216 -1.25 -19.27 6.98
CA GLU A 216 -1.56 -18.15 7.87
C GLU A 216 -2.31 -17.03 7.13
N ARG A 217 -3.11 -16.25 7.88
CA ARG A 217 -3.77 -15.05 7.36
C ARG A 217 -2.78 -13.88 7.18
N ALA A 218 -3.16 -12.95 6.30
CA ALA A 218 -2.43 -11.70 6.12
C ALA A 218 -2.41 -10.88 7.42
N SER A 219 -1.28 -10.23 7.71
CA SER A 219 -1.11 -9.36 8.88
C SER A 219 -0.97 -7.91 8.46
N TYR A 220 -2.01 -7.11 8.68
CA TYR A 220 -1.99 -5.70 8.31
C TYR A 220 -1.48 -4.80 9.44
N ILE A 221 -1.87 -5.09 10.68
CA ILE A 221 -1.60 -4.27 11.86
C ILE A 221 -0.38 -4.84 12.56
N GLN A 222 0.63 -4.00 12.82
CA GLN A 222 1.84 -4.39 13.55
C GLN A 222 1.78 -3.95 15.01
N ASN A 223 1.17 -2.80 15.27
CA ASN A 223 1.02 -2.23 16.60
C ASN A 223 -0.34 -1.52 16.74
N TYR A 224 -0.75 -1.20 17.97
CA TYR A 224 -2.04 -0.52 18.21
C TYR A 224 -2.06 0.93 17.73
N ASP A 225 -0.89 1.58 17.66
CA ASP A 225 -0.75 2.94 17.15
C ASP A 225 -1.08 3.04 15.64
N ASP A 226 -1.02 1.93 14.91
CA ASP A 226 -1.38 1.86 13.49
C ASP A 226 -2.89 2.06 13.28
N VAL A 227 -3.73 1.79 14.30
CA VAL A 227 -5.20 1.77 14.17
C VAL A 227 -5.92 2.82 15.01
N ILE A 228 -5.27 3.38 16.02
CA ILE A 228 -5.85 4.41 16.89
C ILE A 228 -5.30 5.77 16.48
N TYR A 229 -6.20 6.70 16.15
CA TYR A 229 -5.84 8.09 15.93
C TYR A 229 -5.56 8.80 17.26
N ASP A 230 -4.37 9.38 17.38
CA ASP A 230 -3.95 10.16 18.54
C ASP A 230 -4.36 11.62 18.37
N THR A 231 -5.40 12.03 19.10
CA THR A 231 -5.97 13.39 19.03
C THR A 231 -5.05 14.48 19.59
N SER A 232 -3.99 14.11 20.29
CA SER A 232 -2.99 15.06 20.80
C SER A 232 -1.99 15.50 19.73
N LEU A 233 -1.87 14.74 18.63
CA LEU A 233 -0.89 15.01 17.59
C LEU A 233 -1.43 15.98 16.53
N PRO A 234 -0.60 16.91 16.05
CA PRO A 234 -0.98 17.80 14.95
C PRO A 234 -1.01 17.05 13.62
N VAL A 235 -1.78 17.60 12.67
CA VAL A 235 -1.86 17.12 11.28
C VAL A 235 -1.23 18.16 10.35
N ASP A 236 -0.17 17.77 9.67
CA ASP A 236 0.47 18.57 8.63
C ASP A 236 -0.18 18.25 7.28
N VAL A 237 -0.62 19.30 6.57
CA VAL A 237 -1.32 19.17 5.31
C VAL A 237 -0.76 20.13 4.28
N ASN A 238 -0.40 19.61 3.10
CA ASN A 238 -0.15 20.41 1.91
C ASN A 238 -1.42 20.45 1.06
N TRP A 239 -2.28 21.45 1.30
CA TRP A 239 -3.57 21.56 0.64
C TRP A 239 -3.45 21.75 -0.86
N GLU A 240 -2.52 22.59 -1.32
CA GLU A 240 -2.30 22.85 -2.75
C GLU A 240 -2.03 21.56 -3.51
N HIS A 241 -1.08 20.74 -3.03
CA HIS A 241 -0.77 19.44 -3.61
C HIS A 241 -1.98 18.49 -3.56
N ILE A 242 -2.65 18.37 -2.41
CA ILE A 242 -3.79 17.45 -2.26
C ILE A 242 -4.93 17.82 -3.22
N ILE A 243 -5.27 19.11 -3.33
CA ILE A 243 -6.37 19.60 -4.14
C ILE A 243 -6.04 19.44 -5.63
N LEU A 244 -4.89 19.94 -6.07
CA LEU A 244 -4.55 20.01 -7.50
C LEU A 244 -4.26 18.62 -8.10
N GLU A 245 -3.63 17.72 -7.34
CA GLU A 245 -3.35 16.36 -7.81
C GLU A 245 -4.56 15.43 -7.79
N ASN A 246 -5.59 15.73 -6.99
CA ASN A 246 -6.76 14.87 -6.80
C ASN A 246 -8.07 15.59 -7.13
N ILE A 247 -8.03 16.52 -8.08
CA ILE A 247 -9.17 17.35 -8.46
C ILE A 247 -10.36 16.52 -8.96
N ASP A 248 -10.08 15.35 -9.53
CA ASP A 248 -11.04 14.35 -9.99
C ASP A 248 -11.80 13.65 -8.84
N ARG A 249 -11.30 13.76 -7.60
CA ARG A 249 -11.90 13.19 -6.39
C ARG A 249 -12.57 14.23 -5.52
N MET A 250 -12.46 15.51 -5.86
CA MET A 250 -13.05 16.60 -5.09
C MET A 250 -14.58 16.60 -5.24
N PRO A 251 -15.34 16.96 -4.20
CA PRO A 251 -16.80 17.04 -4.31
C PRO A 251 -17.23 18.05 -5.39
N THR A 252 -18.03 17.60 -6.35
CA THR A 252 -18.51 18.44 -7.46
C THR A 252 -19.24 19.68 -6.96
N GLU A 253 -20.04 19.55 -5.90
CA GLU A 253 -20.78 20.68 -5.33
C GLU A 253 -19.86 21.75 -4.74
N LEU A 254 -18.79 21.34 -4.06
CA LEU A 254 -17.77 22.27 -3.57
C LEU A 254 -17.08 23.00 -4.73
N LEU A 255 -16.71 22.26 -5.78
CA LEU A 255 -16.07 22.84 -6.96
C LEU A 255 -17.00 23.83 -7.68
N ARG A 256 -18.29 23.50 -7.84
CA ARG A 256 -19.32 24.39 -8.41
C ARG A 256 -19.41 25.70 -7.65
N GLN A 257 -19.45 25.65 -6.33
CA GLN A 257 -19.55 26.83 -5.48
C GLN A 257 -18.31 27.73 -5.62
N VAL A 258 -17.12 27.15 -5.63
CA VAL A 258 -15.85 27.91 -5.70
C VAL A 258 -15.56 28.44 -7.12
N CYS A 259 -15.97 27.70 -8.15
CA CYS A 259 -15.71 28.05 -9.55
C CYS A 259 -16.85 28.85 -10.20
N PHE A 260 -17.92 29.14 -9.46
CA PHE A 260 -19.10 29.86 -9.95
C PHE A 260 -18.71 31.14 -10.71
N GLY A 261 -19.25 31.29 -11.93
CA GLY A 261 -19.00 32.44 -12.80
C GLY A 261 -17.64 32.44 -13.52
N SER A 262 -16.81 31.40 -13.38
CA SER A 262 -15.54 31.30 -14.13
C SER A 262 -15.30 29.97 -14.83
N PHE A 263 -15.88 28.89 -14.31
CA PHE A 263 -15.83 27.59 -14.96
C PHE A 263 -17.11 26.83 -14.65
N ASP A 264 -17.72 26.24 -15.67
CA ASP A 264 -18.95 25.47 -15.53
C ASP A 264 -18.59 24.04 -15.10
N VAL A 265 -18.72 23.76 -13.81
CA VAL A 265 -18.37 22.46 -13.25
C VAL A 265 -19.46 21.44 -13.56
N LEU A 266 -19.22 20.66 -14.60
CA LEU A 266 -20.05 19.53 -15.03
C LEU A 266 -20.07 18.38 -14.00
N ASP A 267 -21.13 17.57 -14.06
CA ASP A 267 -21.17 16.29 -13.33
C ASP A 267 -20.21 15.29 -14.02
N PRO A 268 -19.26 14.67 -13.31
CA PRO A 268 -18.32 13.71 -13.89
C PRO A 268 -18.96 12.54 -14.64
N SER A 269 -20.22 12.18 -14.32
CA SER A 269 -20.98 11.14 -15.01
C SER A 269 -21.45 11.54 -16.41
N GLN A 270 -21.52 12.85 -16.69
CA GLN A 270 -21.95 13.40 -17.98
C GLN A 270 -20.79 13.64 -18.95
N ILE A 271 -19.55 13.47 -18.48
CA ILE A 271 -18.34 13.71 -19.26
C ILE A 271 -17.90 12.39 -19.91
N ASN A 272 -17.68 12.41 -21.22
CA ASN A 272 -17.13 11.25 -21.91
C ASN A 272 -15.72 10.93 -21.40
N ASP A 273 -15.37 9.65 -21.32
CA ASP A 273 -14.06 9.22 -20.78
C ASP A 273 -12.87 9.82 -21.54
N ASN A 274 -13.00 10.05 -22.86
CA ASN A 274 -11.95 10.67 -23.67
C ASN A 274 -11.72 12.15 -23.33
N ASP A 275 -12.75 12.83 -22.83
CA ASP A 275 -12.73 14.27 -22.58
C ASP A 275 -12.41 14.60 -21.10
N LYS A 276 -12.53 13.62 -20.19
CA LYS A 276 -12.30 13.79 -18.75
C LYS A 276 -10.93 14.37 -18.41
N ALA A 277 -9.87 13.89 -19.08
CA ALA A 277 -8.51 14.38 -18.83
C ALA A 277 -8.40 15.88 -19.15
N CYS A 278 -8.89 16.28 -20.33
CA CYS A 278 -8.89 17.69 -20.75
C CYS A 278 -9.72 18.56 -19.80
N TYR A 279 -10.90 18.09 -19.42
CA TYR A 279 -11.79 18.80 -18.49
C TYR A 279 -11.12 19.07 -17.14
N TYR A 280 -10.50 18.06 -16.53
CA TYR A 280 -9.83 18.23 -15.23
C TYR A 280 -8.55 19.05 -15.33
N ASP A 281 -7.85 19.02 -16.46
CA ASP A 281 -6.70 19.89 -16.72
C ASP A 281 -7.13 21.35 -16.82
N GLU A 282 -8.23 21.66 -17.53
CA GLU A 282 -8.80 23.00 -17.58
C GLU A 282 -9.24 23.48 -16.19
N LEU A 283 -9.98 22.65 -15.44
CA LEU A 283 -10.41 22.98 -14.09
C LEU A 283 -9.20 23.23 -13.15
N ARG A 284 -8.13 22.45 -13.28
CA ARG A 284 -6.88 22.66 -12.53
C ARG A 284 -6.28 24.03 -12.84
N ASN A 285 -6.16 24.39 -14.12
CA ASN A 285 -5.65 25.70 -14.54
C ASN A 285 -6.50 26.86 -13.99
N VAL A 286 -7.82 26.69 -13.90
CA VAL A 286 -8.75 27.68 -13.32
C VAL A 286 -8.54 27.87 -11.81
N LEU A 287 -8.17 26.81 -11.08
CA LEU A 287 -7.84 26.89 -9.66
C LEU A 287 -6.44 27.47 -9.44
N GLU A 288 -5.44 27.04 -10.20
CA GLU A 288 -4.05 27.52 -10.12
C GLU A 288 -3.93 29.02 -10.44
N SER A 289 -4.69 29.49 -11.43
CA SER A 289 -4.69 30.91 -11.84
C SER A 289 -5.32 31.85 -10.81
N ASN A 290 -6.01 31.33 -9.79
CA ASN A 290 -6.67 32.14 -8.76
C ASN A 290 -6.35 31.63 -7.34
N PRO A 291 -5.30 32.17 -6.69
CA PRO A 291 -4.91 31.79 -5.33
C PRO A 291 -6.04 31.90 -4.29
N MET A 292 -7.00 32.80 -4.48
CA MET A 292 -8.13 32.96 -3.56
C MET A 292 -9.05 31.73 -3.58
N ARG A 293 -9.25 31.09 -4.74
CA ARG A 293 -10.08 29.86 -4.84
C ARG A 293 -9.45 28.72 -4.07
N LEU A 294 -8.16 28.50 -4.29
CA LEU A 294 -7.40 27.49 -3.55
C LEU A 294 -7.40 27.77 -2.05
N SER A 295 -7.29 29.04 -1.63
CA SER A 295 -7.39 29.43 -0.23
C SER A 295 -8.76 29.11 0.38
N VAL A 296 -9.86 29.32 -0.36
CA VAL A 296 -11.21 28.99 0.10
C VAL A 296 -11.36 27.47 0.29
N ILE A 297 -10.98 26.67 -0.71
CA ILE A 297 -11.04 25.21 -0.62
C ILE A 297 -10.17 24.72 0.55
N SER A 298 -8.94 25.22 0.66
CA SER A 298 -8.01 24.86 1.73
C SER A 298 -8.57 25.17 3.12
N SER A 299 -9.25 26.32 3.26
CA SER A 299 -9.88 26.73 4.52
C SER A 299 -11.03 25.81 4.89
N MET A 300 -11.90 25.48 3.92
CA MET A 300 -13.02 24.56 4.13
C MET A 300 -12.54 23.16 4.51
N MET A 301 -11.52 22.64 3.81
CA MET A 301 -10.92 21.35 4.15
C MET A 301 -10.25 21.37 5.53
N GLY A 302 -9.57 22.46 5.89
CA GLY A 302 -9.01 22.66 7.23
C GLY A 302 -10.08 22.61 8.32
N MET A 303 -11.20 23.30 8.13
CA MET A 303 -12.34 23.25 9.05
C MET A 303 -12.95 21.84 9.15
N ALA A 304 -13.06 21.13 8.03
CA ALA A 304 -13.54 19.75 8.01
C ALA A 304 -12.61 18.80 8.77
N VAL A 305 -11.28 19.01 8.69
CA VAL A 305 -10.30 18.23 9.47
C VAL A 305 -10.45 18.46 10.97
N GLU A 306 -10.58 19.71 11.41
CA GLU A 306 -10.79 20.00 12.83
C GLU A 306 -12.13 19.43 13.33
N THR A 307 -13.18 19.51 12.53
CA THR A 307 -14.46 18.85 12.81
C THR A 307 -14.29 17.32 12.94
N ALA A 308 -13.56 16.70 12.02
CA ALA A 308 -13.28 15.27 12.07
C ALA A 308 -12.49 14.89 13.33
N LYS A 309 -11.51 15.71 13.75
CA LYS A 309 -10.75 15.50 15.00
C LYS A 309 -11.65 15.56 16.22
N HIS A 310 -12.61 16.49 16.27
CA HIS A 310 -13.62 16.51 17.33
C HIS A 310 -14.50 15.25 17.34
N ARG A 311 -14.92 14.77 16.16
CA ARG A 311 -15.67 13.51 16.05
C ARG A 311 -14.85 12.31 16.55
N VAL A 312 -13.55 12.26 16.23
CA VAL A 312 -12.65 11.20 16.72
C VAL A 312 -12.43 11.27 18.23
N ALA A 313 -12.30 12.47 18.79
CA ALA A 313 -12.20 12.65 20.23
C ALA A 313 -13.45 12.14 20.97
N TRP A 314 -14.63 12.26 20.35
CA TRP A 314 -15.88 11.70 20.85
C TRP A 314 -15.99 10.18 20.65
N ASN A 315 -15.58 9.68 19.48
CA ASN A 315 -15.60 8.27 19.12
C ASN A 315 -14.31 7.86 18.42
N TYR A 316 -13.45 7.12 19.12
CA TYR A 316 -12.14 6.69 18.60
C TYR A 316 -12.24 5.85 17.32
N LYS A 317 -13.41 5.25 17.01
CA LYS A 317 -13.65 4.47 15.79
C LYS A 317 -13.94 5.33 14.55
N THR A 318 -14.09 6.66 14.71
CA THR A 318 -14.34 7.56 13.59
C THR A 318 -13.16 7.61 12.61
N ALA A 319 -11.93 7.54 13.12
CA ALA A 319 -10.76 7.32 12.29
C ALA A 319 -10.68 5.84 11.94
N ILE A 320 -10.53 5.52 10.65
CA ILE A 320 -10.57 4.14 10.17
C ILE A 320 -9.19 3.77 9.62
N PRO A 321 -8.61 2.61 10.00
CA PRO A 321 -7.38 2.13 9.39
C PRO A 321 -7.62 1.62 7.98
N VAL A 322 -6.72 1.97 7.06
CA VAL A 322 -6.70 1.49 5.68
C VAL A 322 -5.32 0.93 5.38
N TYR A 323 -5.25 -0.15 4.61
CA TYR A 323 -3.97 -0.67 4.14
C TYR A 323 -3.58 0.01 2.82
N TYR A 324 -2.34 0.50 2.74
CA TYR A 324 -1.80 1.17 1.57
C TYR A 324 -0.77 0.27 0.87
N PRO A 325 -1.12 -0.41 -0.25
CA PRO A 325 -0.28 -1.46 -0.81
C PRO A 325 1.08 -1.00 -1.36
N THR A 326 1.24 0.30 -1.66
CA THR A 326 2.46 0.85 -2.28
C THR A 326 3.62 0.91 -1.31
N ASP A 327 3.38 1.29 -0.05
CA ASP A 327 4.38 1.33 1.02
C ASP A 327 4.25 0.18 2.02
N ASP A 328 3.27 -0.71 1.82
CA ASP A 328 3.00 -1.89 2.65
C ASP A 328 2.66 -1.55 4.12
N SER A 329 2.08 -0.37 4.36
CA SER A 329 1.76 0.12 5.70
C SER A 329 0.27 0.40 5.92
N VAL A 330 -0.12 0.58 7.18
CA VAL A 330 -1.46 1.03 7.56
C VAL A 330 -1.44 2.55 7.68
N HIS A 331 -2.42 3.19 7.06
CA HIS A 331 -2.70 4.62 7.17
C HIS A 331 -4.05 4.77 7.88
N LEU A 332 -4.32 5.98 8.36
CA LEU A 332 -5.63 6.33 8.91
C LEU A 332 -6.38 7.21 7.92
N ILE A 333 -7.70 7.10 7.91
CA ILE A 333 -8.57 8.03 7.18
C ILE A 333 -9.47 8.81 8.13
N LEU A 334 -9.64 10.10 7.86
CA LEU A 334 -10.61 10.95 8.54
C LEU A 334 -11.77 11.33 7.61
N PRO A 335 -13.02 11.25 8.07
CA PRO A 335 -14.17 11.65 7.26
C PRO A 335 -14.28 13.17 7.19
N LEU A 336 -14.30 13.73 5.97
CA LEU A 336 -14.47 15.16 5.74
C LEU A 336 -15.87 15.45 5.19
N ALA A 337 -16.63 16.25 5.94
CA ALA A 337 -17.88 16.85 5.47
C ALA A 337 -17.56 18.21 4.83
N LEU A 338 -17.83 18.33 3.53
CA LEU A 338 -17.50 19.53 2.75
C LEU A 338 -18.74 20.19 2.13
N ASN A 339 -19.91 19.54 2.23
CA ASN A 339 -21.16 20.10 1.79
C ASN A 339 -21.68 21.10 2.84
N ILE A 340 -21.72 22.39 2.48
CA ILE A 340 -22.22 23.46 3.38
C ILE A 340 -23.71 23.29 3.67
N ASN A 341 -24.47 22.76 2.70
CA ASN A 341 -25.91 22.56 2.83
C ASN A 341 -26.25 21.33 3.67
N GLU A 342 -25.32 20.36 3.74
CA GLU A 342 -25.48 19.11 4.51
C GLU A 342 -24.23 18.83 5.37
N PRO A 343 -24.02 19.56 6.48
CA PRO A 343 -22.79 19.46 7.29
C PRO A 343 -22.51 18.09 7.94
N GLU A 344 -23.52 17.21 7.97
CA GLU A 344 -23.41 15.86 8.48
C GLU A 344 -22.94 14.86 7.40
N GLU A 345 -23.18 15.18 6.12
CA GLU A 345 -22.82 14.35 4.98
C GLU A 345 -21.30 14.29 4.79
N ILE A 346 -20.73 13.08 4.82
CA ILE A 346 -19.32 12.89 4.52
C ILE A 346 -19.14 12.91 3.01
N SER A 347 -18.31 13.81 2.51
CA SER A 347 -18.08 13.97 1.08
C SER A 347 -16.86 13.18 0.60
N ILE A 348 -15.76 13.20 1.37
CA ILE A 348 -14.49 12.51 1.06
C ILE A 348 -13.80 12.05 2.34
N ALA A 349 -12.72 11.27 2.20
CA ALA A 349 -11.88 10.86 3.31
C ALA A 349 -10.43 11.35 3.14
N LEU A 350 -9.87 11.99 4.16
CA LEU A 350 -8.46 12.41 4.19
C LEU A 350 -7.58 11.26 4.67
N VAL A 351 -6.63 10.83 3.84
CA VAL A 351 -5.65 9.78 4.16
C VAL A 351 -4.43 10.39 4.83
N MET A 352 -3.99 9.79 5.93
CA MET A 352 -2.85 10.26 6.70
C MET A 352 -2.01 9.13 7.26
N THR A 353 -0.72 9.43 7.41
CA THR A 353 0.26 8.52 8.00
C THR A 353 0.93 9.16 9.21
N LYS A 354 1.21 8.37 10.25
CA LYS A 354 1.94 8.82 11.45
C LYS A 354 3.43 8.86 11.11
N THR A 355 4.04 10.02 11.26
CA THR A 355 5.47 10.22 11.03
C THR A 355 6.28 9.77 12.25
N PRO A 356 7.55 9.36 12.06
CA PRO A 356 8.45 9.02 13.18
C PRO A 356 8.64 10.15 14.20
N SER A 357 8.45 11.41 13.80
CA SER A 357 8.52 12.59 14.67
C SER A 357 7.30 12.80 15.55
N GLY A 358 6.29 11.90 15.52
CA GLY A 358 5.08 12.05 16.32
C GLY A 358 4.13 13.11 15.78
N ARG A 359 3.91 13.14 14.45
CA ARG A 359 2.94 14.02 13.79
C ARG A 359 2.19 13.25 12.72
N TYR A 360 0.95 13.60 12.43
CA TYR A 360 0.28 13.07 11.25
C TYR A 360 0.63 13.91 10.04
N ARG A 361 0.86 13.25 8.90
CA ARG A 361 1.01 13.89 7.60
C ARG A 361 -0.11 13.41 6.71
N ALA A 362 -0.89 14.34 6.17
CA ALA A 362 -1.85 14.03 5.13
C ALA A 362 -1.11 13.63 3.84
N VAL A 363 -1.57 12.55 3.22
CA VAL A 363 -0.95 11.94 2.03
C VAL A 363 -1.77 12.24 0.78
N THR A 364 -3.10 12.04 0.86
CA THR A 364 -4.02 12.18 -0.27
C THR A 364 -5.45 12.23 0.26
N ILE A 365 -6.43 12.43 -0.63
CA ILE A 365 -7.85 12.17 -0.37
C ILE A 365 -8.34 10.93 -1.12
N PHE A 366 -9.35 10.29 -0.55
CA PHE A 366 -10.11 9.18 -1.12
C PHE A 366 -11.57 9.59 -1.29
N THR A 367 -12.18 9.13 -2.38
CA THR A 367 -13.63 8.98 -2.49
C THR A 367 -14.11 7.91 -1.50
N LEU A 368 -15.41 7.89 -1.19
CA LEU A 368 -15.95 6.98 -0.15
C LEU A 368 -15.84 5.48 -0.51
N ASP A 369 -15.93 5.15 -1.80
CA ASP A 369 -15.72 3.80 -2.32
C ASP A 369 -14.25 3.35 -2.17
N MET A 370 -13.29 4.24 -2.44
CA MET A 370 -11.87 4.02 -2.18
C MET A 370 -11.63 3.83 -0.67
N ALA A 371 -12.20 4.71 0.16
CA ALA A 371 -12.10 4.64 1.61
C ALA A 371 -12.60 3.28 2.14
N TYR A 372 -13.81 2.89 1.77
CA TYR A 372 -14.41 1.62 2.20
C TYR A 372 -13.60 0.41 1.73
N SER A 373 -13.25 0.36 0.45
CA SER A 373 -12.57 -0.81 -0.12
C SER A 373 -11.14 -1.00 0.39
N ASN A 374 -10.44 0.08 0.75
CA ASN A 374 -9.11 -0.01 1.36
C ASN A 374 -9.20 -0.29 2.88
N ALA A 375 -10.22 0.23 3.57
CA ALA A 375 -10.49 -0.09 4.98
C ALA A 375 -10.83 -1.57 5.17
N ARG A 376 -11.65 -2.12 4.26
CA ARG A 376 -12.13 -3.49 4.32
C ARG A 376 -11.03 -4.54 4.26
N LEU A 377 -9.85 -4.20 3.71
CA LEU A 377 -8.66 -5.05 3.74
C LEU A 377 -8.20 -5.32 5.17
N VAL A 378 -8.27 -4.31 6.05
CA VAL A 378 -7.82 -4.39 7.44
C VAL A 378 -8.93 -4.97 8.31
N THR A 379 -10.13 -4.38 8.25
CA THR A 379 -11.28 -4.78 9.06
C THR A 379 -12.59 -4.39 8.40
N LYS A 380 -13.67 -5.11 8.71
CA LYS A 380 -15.04 -4.68 8.36
C LYS A 380 -15.35 -3.36 9.10
N PRO A 381 -15.75 -2.28 8.39
CA PRO A 381 -16.06 -1.00 9.02
C PRO A 381 -17.44 -0.98 9.72
N SER A 382 -17.68 -1.80 10.74
CA SER A 382 -18.87 -1.73 11.60
C SER A 382 -18.78 -2.70 12.78
N SER A 383 -19.58 -2.46 13.83
CA SER A 383 -19.84 -3.44 14.88
C SER A 383 -21.15 -4.16 14.56
N ASP A 384 -21.10 -5.48 14.42
CA ASP A 384 -22.27 -6.26 13.99
C ASP A 384 -23.02 -6.97 15.14
N TRP A 385 -22.53 -6.83 16.39
CA TRP A 385 -23.01 -7.64 17.53
C TRP A 385 -23.59 -6.84 18.70
N LEU A 386 -23.28 -5.55 18.79
CA LEU A 386 -23.72 -4.67 19.89
C LEU A 386 -24.38 -3.42 19.30
N ILE A 387 -25.68 -3.54 19.02
CA ILE A 387 -26.51 -2.52 18.40
C ILE A 387 -27.68 -2.27 19.34
N ALA A 388 -27.93 -1.01 19.73
CA ALA A 388 -28.93 -0.68 20.76
C ALA A 388 -30.33 -1.21 20.40
N GLU A 389 -30.68 -1.15 19.13
CA GLU A 389 -31.93 -1.64 18.54
C GLU A 389 -32.09 -3.16 18.64
N SER A 390 -31.00 -3.91 18.85
CA SER A 390 -31.01 -5.37 19.01
C SER A 390 -31.03 -5.83 20.47
N ILE A 391 -30.94 -4.91 21.42
CA ILE A 391 -30.93 -5.20 22.85
C ILE A 391 -32.36 -5.19 23.37
N ASN A 392 -32.92 -6.38 23.60
CA ASN A 392 -34.16 -6.50 24.36
C ASN A 392 -33.84 -6.27 25.84
N SER A 393 -34.41 -5.25 26.46
CA SER A 393 -34.37 -5.08 27.91
C SER A 393 -35.08 -6.27 28.56
N LEU A 394 -34.39 -6.97 29.46
CA LEU A 394 -34.95 -8.09 30.23
C LEU A 394 -36.05 -7.64 31.17
#